data_AF-A0A8T2DER4-F1
#
_entry.id   AF-A0A8T2DER4-F1
#
_cell.length_a   1.000
_cell.length_b   1.000
_cell.length_c   1.000
_cell.angle_alpha   90.00
_cell.angle_beta   90.00
_cell.angle_gamma   90.00
#
_symmetry.space_group_name_H-M   'P 1'
#
loop_
_entity.id
_entity.type
_entity.pdbx_description
1 polymer ?
#
loop_
_entity_poly.entity_id
_entity_poly.type
_entity_poly.pdbx_seq_one_letter_code
_entity_poly.pdbx_strand_id
1 'polypeptide(L)'
;MEELKRLEKFQTVVSSITCHGLLSSSSSDSASSSRFLSNLVLFLVQPCGELDLDSKLGLLSEFLPKISGPFLEEISRSLELDDEATTPLNTISECQNSCVKRSVMDNVDPYMSQKHQEVVAMVGLDAMKRANSTLEDFSRSYFMFHRLDINEPQSIFRYLPVLSFTESYIYQMDALNEKIVSESACGSQVIYSSHGWNAESRVLFETNPLKPLGDLLEREALLTNRVQQEFNSGEEYWALERKLCHALSNKNKICLEDVMRAIHLKSFDYRVLNLLLYKLRGEEVNELHMDFLSISEFLVEVADDLFDYEVRYTLKELPNVITIFQLDMVFL
;
A
#
# COMPACT_ATOMS: atom_id res chain seq x y z
N MET A 1 -17.59 5.51 -4.35
CA MET A 1 -18.83 6.32 -4.13
C MET A 1 -18.83 7.11 -2.81
N GLU A 2 -18.33 6.58 -1.69
CA GLU A 2 -18.38 7.28 -0.39
C GLU A 2 -17.39 8.46 -0.29
N GLU A 3 -16.17 8.32 -0.84
CA GLU A 3 -15.20 9.44 -0.91
C GLU A 3 -15.68 10.57 -1.84
N LEU A 4 -16.40 10.26 -2.91
CA LEU A 4 -17.06 11.25 -3.77
C LEU A 4 -18.12 12.04 -3.01
N LYS A 5 -18.95 11.37 -2.21
CA LYS A 5 -19.91 12.03 -1.32
C LYS A 5 -19.21 12.88 -0.26
N ARG A 6 -18.05 12.43 0.25
CA ARG A 6 -17.25 13.20 1.23
C ARG A 6 -16.68 14.47 0.59
N LEU A 7 -16.20 14.36 -0.65
CA LEU A 7 -15.68 15.49 -1.42
C LEU A 7 -16.79 16.48 -1.79
N GLU A 8 -17.97 16.00 -2.18
CA GLU A 8 -19.15 16.83 -2.47
C GLU A 8 -19.62 17.59 -1.23
N LYS A 9 -19.67 16.93 -0.06
CA LYS A 9 -19.96 17.58 1.23
C LYS A 9 -18.93 18.65 1.56
N PHE A 10 -17.64 18.36 1.36
CA PHE A 10 -16.55 19.31 1.58
C PHE A 10 -16.66 20.52 0.65
N GLN A 11 -16.91 20.30 -0.64
CA GLN A 11 -17.08 21.39 -1.62
C GLN A 11 -18.29 22.27 -1.27
N THR A 12 -19.40 21.68 -0.85
CA THR A 12 -20.60 22.40 -0.40
C THR A 12 -20.30 23.32 0.79
N VAL A 13 -19.51 22.84 1.76
CA VAL A 13 -19.09 23.62 2.92
C VAL A 13 -18.13 24.75 2.53
N VAL A 14 -17.13 24.47 1.70
CA VAL A 14 -16.19 25.49 1.19
C VAL A 14 -16.95 26.61 0.47
N SER A 15 -17.88 26.27 -0.43
CA SER A 15 -18.70 27.25 -1.14
C SER A 15 -19.53 28.10 -0.17
N SER A 16 -20.13 27.47 0.85
CA SER A 16 -20.94 28.16 1.86
C SER A 16 -20.11 29.14 2.70
N ILE A 17 -18.95 28.72 3.21
CA ILE A 17 -18.03 29.57 3.99
C ILE A 17 -17.54 30.75 3.15
N THR A 18 -17.27 30.51 1.85
CA THR A 18 -16.82 31.55 0.90
C THR A 18 -17.94 32.57 0.62
N CYS A 19 -19.17 32.11 0.41
CA CYS A 19 -20.34 32.99 0.22
C CYS A 19 -20.63 33.87 1.45
N HIS A 20 -20.31 33.40 2.66
CA HIS A 20 -20.47 34.15 3.90
C HIS A 20 -19.27 35.07 4.24
N GLY A 21 -18.27 35.17 3.35
CA GLY A 21 -17.14 36.11 3.51
C GLY A 21 -16.17 35.75 4.63
N LEU A 22 -16.19 34.50 5.11
CA LEU A 22 -15.34 34.03 6.20
C LEU A 22 -13.94 33.58 5.72
N LEU A 23 -13.74 33.50 4.40
CA LEU A 23 -12.44 33.23 3.76
C LEU A 23 -12.05 34.42 2.88
N SER A 24 -10.90 35.03 3.17
CA SER A 24 -10.35 36.12 2.36
C SER A 24 -9.72 35.57 1.08
N SER A 25 -10.15 36.06 -0.07
CA SER A 25 -9.69 35.63 -1.40
C SER A 25 -8.29 36.15 -1.79
N SER A 26 -7.42 36.46 -0.83
CA SER A 26 -6.17 37.21 -1.09
C SER A 26 -5.00 36.73 -0.23
N SER A 27 -4.45 35.55 -0.54
CA SER A 27 -3.03 35.18 -0.46
C SER A 27 -2.85 33.70 -0.82
N SER A 28 -1.67 33.33 -1.32
CA SER A 28 -1.31 31.96 -1.74
C SER A 28 -1.25 30.94 -0.58
N ASP A 29 -1.36 31.38 0.67
CA ASP A 29 -1.45 30.51 1.87
C ASP A 29 -2.90 30.11 2.23
N SER A 30 -3.89 30.62 1.49
CA SER A 30 -5.32 30.44 1.80
C SER A 30 -5.83 29.01 1.62
N ALA A 31 -5.18 28.14 0.84
CA ALA A 31 -5.68 26.80 0.55
C ALA A 31 -5.69 25.88 1.78
N SER A 32 -4.58 25.85 2.53
CA SER A 32 -4.45 25.03 3.75
C SER A 32 -5.36 25.54 4.87
N SER A 33 -5.45 26.86 5.05
CA SER A 33 -6.37 27.48 6.01
C SER A 33 -7.83 27.23 5.66
N SER A 34 -8.20 27.35 4.38
CA SER A 34 -9.55 27.05 3.90
C SER A 34 -9.91 25.58 4.14
N ARG A 35 -8.96 24.67 3.90
CA ARG A 35 -9.15 23.24 4.15
C ARG A 35 -9.34 22.94 5.62
N PHE A 36 -8.50 23.51 6.49
CA PHE A 36 -8.63 23.35 7.94
C PHE A 36 -9.98 23.85 8.45
N LEU A 37 -10.39 25.07 8.09
CA LEU A 37 -11.67 25.64 8.52
C LEU A 37 -12.87 24.87 7.98
N SER A 38 -12.80 24.39 6.73
CA SER A 38 -13.87 23.60 6.14
C SER A 38 -14.02 22.23 6.82
N ASN A 39 -12.90 21.59 7.20
CA ASN A 39 -12.91 20.36 7.98
C ASN A 39 -13.49 20.57 9.38
N LEU A 40 -13.18 21.69 10.04
CA LEU A 40 -13.74 22.04 11.34
C LEU A 40 -15.26 22.24 11.27
N VAL A 41 -15.75 22.95 10.23
CA VAL A 41 -17.19 23.16 10.03
C VAL A 41 -17.91 21.86 9.71
N LEU A 42 -17.33 21.00 8.87
CA LEU A 42 -17.88 19.67 8.61
C LEU A 42 -17.99 18.85 9.89
N PHE A 43 -16.94 18.85 10.73
CA PHE A 43 -16.93 18.15 12.01
C PHE A 43 -18.05 18.64 12.95
N LEU A 44 -18.29 19.95 12.98
CA LEU A 44 -19.37 20.54 13.79
C LEU A 44 -20.77 20.11 13.33
N VAL A 45 -20.99 20.07 12.02
CA VAL A 45 -22.29 19.72 11.42
C VAL A 45 -22.57 18.22 11.47
N GLN A 46 -21.53 17.37 11.51
CA GLN A 46 -21.69 15.91 11.57
C GLN A 46 -22.33 15.46 12.89
N PRO A 47 -23.30 14.52 12.88
CA PRO A 47 -23.90 14.00 14.12
C PRO A 47 -22.82 13.39 15.04
N CYS A 48 -22.85 13.75 16.32
CA CYS A 48 -21.91 13.29 17.33
C CYS A 48 -22.70 12.90 18.59
N GLY A 49 -23.16 11.65 18.65
CA GLY A 49 -24.05 11.17 19.71
C GLY A 49 -25.34 12.00 19.81
N GLU A 50 -25.74 12.36 21.04
CA GLU A 50 -26.92 13.19 21.33
C GLU A 50 -26.63 14.70 21.34
N LEU A 51 -25.41 15.13 20.97
CA LEU A 51 -25.02 16.54 21.01
C LEU A 51 -25.56 17.30 19.79
N ASP A 52 -26.44 18.27 20.07
CA ASP A 52 -26.88 19.25 19.08
C ASP A 52 -25.80 20.30 18.77
N LEU A 53 -26.06 21.13 17.75
CA LEU A 53 -25.11 22.13 17.27
C LEU A 53 -24.77 23.18 18.34
N ASP A 54 -25.77 23.62 19.09
CA ASP A 54 -25.59 24.65 20.12
C ASP A 54 -24.75 24.13 21.30
N SER A 55 -24.97 22.87 21.70
CA SER A 55 -24.18 22.19 22.74
C SER A 55 -22.72 22.02 22.31
N LYS A 56 -22.47 21.65 21.04
CA LYS A 56 -21.10 21.55 20.49
C LYS A 56 -20.38 22.89 20.48
N LEU A 57 -21.06 23.97 20.06
CA LEU A 57 -20.48 25.32 20.07
C LEU A 57 -20.21 25.81 21.50
N GLY A 58 -21.11 25.51 22.44
CA GLY A 58 -20.91 25.78 23.86
C GLY A 58 -19.65 25.11 24.41
N LEU A 59 -19.49 23.80 24.15
CA LEU A 59 -18.31 23.04 24.58
C LEU A 59 -17.01 23.57 23.97
N LEU A 60 -17.01 23.90 22.67
CA LEU A 60 -15.82 24.49 22.03
C LEU A 60 -15.48 25.86 22.63
N SER A 61 -16.49 26.70 22.92
CA SER A 61 -16.25 28.00 23.54
C SER A 61 -15.65 27.90 24.95
N GLU A 62 -16.00 26.84 25.69
CA GLU A 62 -15.45 26.58 27.02
C GLU A 62 -14.06 25.92 26.95
N PHE A 63 -13.84 25.07 25.96
CA PHE A 63 -12.62 24.27 25.84
C PHE A 63 -11.49 24.99 25.10
N LEU A 64 -11.77 25.71 24.00
CA LEU A 64 -10.76 26.40 23.19
C LEU A 64 -9.84 27.32 24.01
N PRO A 65 -10.33 28.12 24.99
CA PRO A 65 -9.46 28.96 25.81
C PRO A 65 -8.54 28.18 26.75
N LYS A 66 -8.86 26.91 27.03
CA LYS A 66 -8.07 26.00 27.89
C LYS A 66 -7.01 25.24 27.08
N ILE A 67 -7.08 25.27 25.76
CA ILE A 67 -6.07 24.66 24.88
C ILE A 67 -4.82 25.54 24.91
N SER A 68 -3.70 24.97 25.34
CA SER A 68 -2.39 25.60 25.30
C SER A 68 -1.48 24.89 24.30
N GLY A 69 -0.51 25.62 23.74
CA GLY A 69 0.51 25.04 22.85
C GLY A 69 1.21 23.82 23.47
N PRO A 70 1.70 23.89 24.73
CA PRO A 70 2.33 22.77 25.40
C PRO A 70 1.42 21.54 25.57
N PHE A 71 0.11 21.75 25.80
CA PHE A 71 -0.86 20.66 25.88
C PHE A 71 -1.05 19.96 24.52
N LEU A 72 -1.08 20.72 23.43
CA LEU A 72 -1.17 20.15 22.08
C LEU A 72 0.13 19.44 21.67
N GLU A 73 1.29 19.96 22.04
CA GLU A 73 2.59 19.30 21.82
C GLU A 73 2.76 18.03 22.67
N GLU A 74 2.21 18.00 23.88
CA GLU A 74 2.15 16.79 24.71
C GLU A 74 1.30 15.72 24.04
N ILE A 75 0.10 16.07 23.55
CA ILE A 75 -0.76 15.14 22.82
C ILE A 75 -0.12 14.70 21.50
N SER A 76 0.50 15.62 20.73
CA SER A 76 1.20 15.28 19.49
C SER A 76 2.31 14.26 19.76
N ARG A 77 3.10 14.48 20.81
CA ARG A 77 4.13 13.52 21.23
C ARG A 77 3.55 12.20 21.72
N SER A 78 2.42 12.20 22.41
CA SER A 78 1.76 10.94 22.79
C SER A 78 1.23 10.16 21.58
N LEU A 79 0.78 10.86 20.54
CA LEU A 79 0.36 10.25 19.27
C LEU A 79 1.56 9.80 18.41
N GLU A 80 2.71 10.45 18.54
CA GLU A 80 3.98 10.08 17.90
C GLU A 80 4.72 8.96 18.66
N LEU A 81 4.56 8.86 19.99
CA LEU A 81 5.17 7.82 20.83
C LEU A 81 4.58 6.42 20.61
N ASP A 82 3.37 6.32 20.05
CA ASP A 82 2.83 5.06 19.55
C ASP A 82 3.50 4.62 18.21
N ASP A 83 4.32 5.49 17.60
CA ASP A 83 5.06 5.25 16.34
C ASP A 83 6.60 5.19 16.51
N GLU A 84 7.18 5.37 17.72
CA GLU A 84 8.65 5.46 17.89
C GLU A 84 9.21 4.72 19.13
N ALA A 85 9.30 3.38 19.06
CA ALA A 85 10.20 2.60 19.91
C ALA A 85 11.62 2.57 19.32
N THR A 86 12.34 3.69 19.32
CA THR A 86 13.81 3.67 19.30
C THR A 86 14.36 4.91 20.01
N THR A 87 14.75 4.73 21.27
CA THR A 87 15.46 5.74 22.07
C THR A 87 16.81 6.12 21.45
N PRO A 88 17.15 7.42 21.35
CA PRO A 88 18.54 7.86 21.25
C PRO A 88 19.09 8.05 22.67
N LEU A 89 19.94 7.11 23.09
CA LEU A 89 20.70 7.22 24.32
C LEU A 89 21.81 8.25 24.13
N ASN A 90 21.70 9.42 24.75
CA ASN A 90 22.80 10.36 24.90
C ASN A 90 22.78 10.96 26.29
N THR A 91 23.44 10.30 27.25
CA THR A 91 24.20 11.02 28.29
C THR A 91 25.15 10.08 29.05
N ILE A 92 26.42 10.47 29.04
CA ILE A 92 27.46 10.24 30.06
C ILE A 92 28.20 8.90 29.99
N SER A 93 29.33 8.98 29.27
CA SER A 93 30.55 8.20 29.45
C SER A 93 31.19 8.52 30.80
N GLU A 94 31.54 7.50 31.59
CA GLU A 94 32.77 7.50 32.40
C GLU A 94 33.16 6.09 32.92
N CYS A 95 34.47 5.83 32.87
CA CYS A 95 35.27 4.87 33.64
C CYS A 95 35.34 3.37 33.26
N GLN A 96 36.32 3.06 32.40
CA GLN A 96 37.50 2.21 32.68
C GLN A 96 37.41 1.13 33.79
N ASN A 97 37.63 -0.15 33.46
CA ASN A 97 38.91 -0.85 33.76
C ASN A 97 38.88 -2.38 33.49
N SER A 98 39.81 -2.78 32.61
CA SER A 98 40.73 -3.93 32.68
C SER A 98 40.28 -5.36 33.07
N CYS A 99 40.45 -6.24 32.06
CA CYS A 99 41.32 -7.42 32.04
C CYS A 99 41.05 -8.61 32.98
N VAL A 100 40.64 -9.75 32.40
CA VAL A 100 41.31 -11.05 32.62
C VAL A 100 41.32 -11.85 31.30
N LYS A 101 42.53 -12.14 30.79
CA LYS A 101 42.81 -13.15 29.76
C LYS A 101 43.12 -14.50 30.42
N ARG A 102 42.79 -15.60 29.71
CA ARG A 102 43.54 -16.87 29.51
C ARG A 102 42.51 -18.02 29.34
N SER A 103 42.56 -18.93 28.38
CA SER A 103 43.65 -19.59 27.62
C SER A 103 43.15 -19.96 26.20
N VAL A 104 43.94 -19.76 25.13
CA VAL A 104 44.81 -20.76 24.44
C VAL A 104 44.04 -22.07 24.13
N MET A 105 43.93 -22.64 22.93
CA MET A 105 44.29 -22.38 21.52
C MET A 105 43.99 -23.74 20.86
N ASP A 106 43.18 -23.81 19.80
CA ASP A 106 43.49 -24.72 18.71
C ASP A 106 42.84 -24.22 17.42
N ASN A 107 43.72 -23.99 16.45
CA ASN A 107 43.42 -23.45 15.15
C ASN A 107 42.73 -24.52 14.31
N VAL A 108 41.54 -24.22 13.83
CA VAL A 108 40.99 -24.84 12.62
C VAL A 108 40.68 -23.71 11.65
N ASP A 109 41.20 -23.84 10.43
CA ASP A 109 41.28 -22.87 9.34
C ASP A 109 40.03 -21.96 9.15
N PRO A 110 40.21 -20.65 8.89
CA PRO A 110 39.13 -19.73 8.58
C PRO A 110 38.86 -19.69 7.06
N TYR A 111 38.36 -20.78 6.48
CA TYR A 111 37.78 -20.72 5.13
C TYR A 111 36.57 -21.65 5.05
N MET A 112 35.44 -21.09 4.59
CA MET A 112 34.16 -21.76 4.32
C MET A 112 33.22 -21.96 5.51
N SER A 113 32.78 -20.86 6.12
CA SER A 113 31.39 -20.79 6.58
C SER A 113 30.71 -19.67 5.80
N GLN A 114 30.28 -20.01 4.59
CA GLN A 114 29.27 -19.23 3.87
C GLN A 114 28.06 -19.16 4.80
N LYS A 115 27.89 -18.03 5.50
CA LYS A 115 26.59 -17.63 6.01
C LYS A 115 25.68 -17.52 4.80
N HIS A 116 24.97 -18.60 4.47
CA HIS A 116 23.72 -18.49 3.75
C HIS A 116 22.78 -17.78 4.73
N GLN A 117 22.79 -16.45 4.68
CA GLN A 117 21.76 -15.67 5.32
C GLN A 117 20.49 -15.99 4.54
N GLU A 118 19.69 -16.89 5.08
CA GLU A 118 18.43 -17.32 4.49
C GLU A 118 17.60 -16.05 4.29
N VAL A 119 17.27 -15.73 3.03
CA VAL A 119 16.49 -14.54 2.75
C VAL A 119 15.07 -14.82 3.23
N VAL A 120 14.70 -14.20 4.34
CA VAL A 120 13.36 -14.31 4.92
C VAL A 120 12.43 -13.33 4.21
N ALA A 121 11.19 -13.75 3.91
CA ALA A 121 10.15 -12.82 3.47
C ALA A 121 9.87 -11.79 4.58
N MET A 122 10.06 -10.52 4.25
CA MET A 122 9.90 -9.39 5.17
C MET A 122 8.95 -8.37 4.54
N VAL A 123 8.01 -7.89 5.35
CA VAL A 123 7.00 -6.91 4.96
C VAL A 123 7.17 -5.67 5.82
N GLY A 124 7.29 -4.51 5.19
CA GLY A 124 7.30 -3.22 5.87
C GLY A 124 5.90 -2.79 6.32
N LEU A 125 5.83 -2.00 7.41
CA LEU A 125 4.56 -1.49 7.94
C LEU A 125 3.79 -0.63 6.91
N ASP A 126 4.48 0.14 6.07
CA ASP A 126 3.85 0.92 5.00
C ASP A 126 3.13 0.01 4.01
N ALA A 127 3.78 -1.07 3.56
CA ALA A 127 3.18 -2.04 2.66
C ALA A 127 1.94 -2.70 3.29
N MET A 128 1.98 -3.02 4.59
CA MET A 128 0.81 -3.51 5.31
C MET A 128 -0.33 -2.50 5.37
N LYS A 129 -0.03 -1.22 5.64
CA LYS A 129 -1.04 -0.18 5.73
C LYS A 129 -1.73 0.04 4.38
N ARG A 130 -0.99 -0.02 3.27
CA ARG A 130 -1.52 0.19 1.93
C ARG A 130 -2.28 -1.02 1.38
N ALA A 131 -1.80 -2.23 1.66
CA ALA A 131 -2.50 -3.48 1.34
C ALA A 131 -3.91 -3.59 1.95
N ASN A 132 -4.26 -2.78 2.97
CA ASN A 132 -5.56 -2.84 3.64
C ASN A 132 -6.74 -2.58 2.69
N SER A 133 -6.62 -1.67 1.72
CA SER A 133 -7.71 -1.40 0.77
C SER A 133 -7.98 -2.63 -0.10
N THR A 134 -6.92 -3.25 -0.63
CA THR A 134 -6.99 -4.50 -1.38
C THR A 134 -7.60 -5.62 -0.54
N LEU A 135 -7.18 -5.78 0.71
CA LEU A 135 -7.72 -6.80 1.61
C LEU A 135 -9.19 -6.56 1.96
N GLU A 136 -9.60 -5.31 2.12
CA GLU A 136 -11.00 -4.95 2.36
C GLU A 136 -11.86 -5.30 1.14
N ASP A 137 -11.43 -4.90 -0.06
CA ASP A 137 -12.12 -5.23 -1.30
C ASP A 137 -12.18 -6.75 -1.51
N PHE A 138 -11.04 -7.43 -1.36
CA PHE A 138 -10.96 -8.88 -1.44
C PHE A 138 -11.97 -9.56 -0.51
N SER A 139 -12.03 -9.10 0.75
CA SER A 139 -12.95 -9.66 1.74
C SER A 139 -14.41 -9.42 1.37
N ARG A 140 -14.75 -8.23 0.86
CA ARG A 140 -16.13 -7.89 0.46
C ARG A 140 -16.58 -8.64 -0.79
N SER A 141 -15.67 -8.81 -1.74
CA SER A 141 -15.99 -9.30 -3.09
C SER A 141 -15.85 -10.83 -3.20
N TYR A 142 -14.90 -11.44 -2.49
CA TYR A 142 -14.53 -12.84 -2.75
C TYR A 142 -14.94 -13.81 -1.64
N PHE A 143 -15.16 -13.36 -0.40
CA PHE A 143 -15.52 -14.26 0.70
C PHE A 143 -16.81 -15.03 0.44
N MET A 144 -17.75 -14.44 -0.31
CA MET A 144 -18.99 -15.12 -0.71
C MET A 144 -18.74 -16.39 -1.54
N PHE A 145 -17.71 -16.42 -2.39
CA PHE A 145 -17.34 -17.61 -3.17
C PHE A 145 -16.70 -18.70 -2.30
N HIS A 146 -16.12 -18.30 -1.16
CA HIS A 146 -15.54 -19.19 -0.15
C HIS A 146 -16.52 -19.52 0.98
N ARG A 147 -17.80 -19.12 0.86
CA ARG A 147 -18.82 -19.33 1.90
C ARG A 147 -18.41 -18.79 3.27
N LEU A 148 -17.63 -17.71 3.27
CA LEU A 148 -17.26 -16.98 4.48
C LEU A 148 -18.22 -15.80 4.67
N ASP A 149 -18.64 -15.59 5.91
CA ASP A 149 -19.47 -14.44 6.27
C ASP A 149 -18.58 -13.31 6.83
N ILE A 150 -18.66 -12.13 6.22
CA ILE A 150 -17.96 -10.93 6.66
C ILE A 150 -18.51 -10.39 7.99
N ASN A 151 -19.72 -10.79 8.38
CA ASN A 151 -20.31 -10.44 9.67
C ASN A 151 -19.84 -11.36 10.80
N GLU A 152 -19.06 -12.38 10.50
CA GLU A 152 -18.45 -13.28 11.47
C GLU A 152 -16.95 -12.98 11.64
N PRO A 153 -16.55 -12.29 12.72
CA PRO A 153 -15.15 -11.90 12.92
C PRO A 153 -14.19 -13.10 12.91
N GLN A 154 -14.63 -14.26 13.39
CA GLN A 154 -13.82 -15.49 13.40
C GLN A 154 -13.44 -15.94 11.98
N SER A 155 -14.37 -15.81 11.03
CA SER A 155 -14.15 -16.17 9.63
C SER A 155 -13.12 -15.23 8.96
N ILE A 156 -13.10 -13.96 9.36
CA ILE A 156 -12.11 -12.97 8.90
C ILE A 156 -10.74 -13.23 9.57
N PHE A 157 -10.66 -13.16 10.89
CA PHE A 157 -9.40 -13.16 11.62
C PHE A 157 -8.64 -14.49 11.55
N ARG A 158 -9.31 -15.59 11.20
CA ARG A 158 -8.66 -16.88 11.02
C ARG A 158 -7.69 -16.91 9.84
N TYR A 159 -8.04 -16.25 8.73
CA TYR A 159 -7.26 -16.30 7.49
C TYR A 159 -6.51 -14.99 7.20
N LEU A 160 -6.98 -13.88 7.78
CA LEU A 160 -6.43 -12.56 7.58
C LEU A 160 -4.91 -12.47 7.80
N PRO A 161 -4.27 -13.12 8.78
CA PRO A 161 -2.82 -13.00 8.96
C PRO A 161 -2.02 -13.45 7.72
N VAL A 162 -2.39 -14.58 7.11
CA VAL A 162 -1.70 -15.12 5.93
C VAL A 162 -2.03 -14.29 4.68
N LEU A 163 -3.30 -13.93 4.50
CA LEU A 163 -3.74 -13.11 3.37
C LEU A 163 -3.10 -11.72 3.43
N SER A 164 -3.12 -11.07 4.59
CA SER A 164 -2.53 -9.76 4.81
C SER A 164 -1.03 -9.78 4.60
N PHE A 165 -0.31 -10.75 5.15
CA PHE A 165 1.13 -10.87 4.92
C PHE A 165 1.46 -11.07 3.43
N THR A 166 0.72 -11.94 2.75
CA THR A 166 0.93 -12.24 1.33
C THR A 166 0.69 -11.01 0.46
N GLU A 167 -0.46 -10.37 0.61
CA GLU A 167 -0.83 -9.17 -0.13
C GLU A 167 0.17 -8.04 0.11
N SER A 168 0.51 -7.80 1.37
CA SER A 168 1.49 -6.77 1.72
C SER A 168 2.88 -7.04 1.14
N TYR A 169 3.27 -8.31 1.02
CA TYR A 169 4.53 -8.68 0.38
C TYR A 169 4.48 -8.41 -1.12
N ILE A 170 3.40 -8.83 -1.80
CA ILE A 170 3.21 -8.60 -3.23
C ILE A 170 3.18 -7.10 -3.52
N TYR A 171 2.40 -6.33 -2.75
CA TYR A 171 2.34 -4.87 -2.84
C TYR A 171 3.73 -4.21 -2.69
N GLN A 172 4.55 -4.69 -1.77
CA GLN A 172 5.91 -4.19 -1.62
C GLN A 172 6.77 -4.46 -2.87
N MET A 173 6.56 -5.61 -3.53
CA MET A 173 7.21 -5.97 -4.78
C MET A 173 6.68 -5.13 -5.95
N ASP A 174 5.38 -4.84 -6.01
CA ASP A 174 4.81 -3.89 -6.97
C ASP A 174 5.49 -2.53 -6.84
N ALA A 175 5.50 -1.96 -5.63
CA ALA A 175 6.16 -0.69 -5.32
C ALA A 175 7.66 -0.67 -5.70
N LEU A 176 8.34 -1.82 -5.61
CA LEU A 176 9.73 -1.98 -6.09
C LEU A 176 9.78 -1.89 -7.62
N ASN A 177 8.87 -2.57 -8.31
CA ASN A 177 8.78 -2.55 -9.76
C ASN A 177 8.51 -1.12 -10.29
N GLU A 178 7.57 -0.39 -9.69
CA GLU A 178 7.22 0.97 -10.10
C GLU A 178 8.42 1.91 -10.03
N LYS A 179 9.21 1.79 -8.95
CA LYS A 179 10.43 2.59 -8.78
C LYS A 179 11.45 2.28 -9.86
N ILE A 180 11.66 0.99 -10.19
CA ILE A 180 12.56 0.59 -11.29
C ILE A 180 12.09 1.18 -12.62
N VAL A 181 10.78 1.14 -12.90
CA VAL A 181 10.19 1.74 -14.10
C VAL A 181 10.45 3.26 -14.13
N SER A 182 10.24 3.95 -13.00
CA SER A 182 10.42 5.40 -12.90
C SER A 182 11.89 5.83 -13.07
N GLU A 183 12.84 5.08 -12.51
CA GLU A 183 14.29 5.30 -12.65
C GLU A 183 14.72 5.19 -14.11
N SER A 184 14.23 4.17 -14.81
CA SER A 184 14.53 3.95 -16.22
C SER A 184 14.02 5.07 -17.12
N ALA A 185 12.93 5.76 -16.75
CA ALA A 185 12.35 6.85 -17.53
C ALA A 185 13.08 8.19 -17.31
N CYS A 186 13.63 8.45 -16.12
CA CYS A 186 14.21 9.75 -15.75
C CYS A 186 15.72 9.87 -16.02
N GLY A 187 16.42 8.77 -16.35
CA GLY A 187 17.86 8.77 -16.67
C GLY A 187 18.77 9.28 -15.54
N SER A 188 18.21 9.50 -14.35
CA SER A 188 18.87 10.09 -13.20
C SER A 188 19.12 9.00 -12.16
N GLN A 189 20.38 8.78 -11.79
CA GLN A 189 20.74 8.03 -10.59
C GLN A 189 20.25 8.83 -9.37
N VAL A 190 19.01 8.65 -8.97
CA VAL A 190 18.54 9.17 -7.69
C VAL A 190 19.27 8.39 -6.60
N ILE A 191 20.08 9.11 -5.83
CA ILE A 191 20.83 8.57 -4.70
C ILE A 191 19.82 8.03 -3.68
N TYR A 192 19.99 6.75 -3.31
CA TYR A 192 19.21 6.03 -2.31
C TYR A 192 19.10 6.82 -0.99
N SER A 193 17.97 7.50 -0.83
CA SER A 193 17.68 8.26 0.38
C SER A 193 16.18 8.55 0.45
N SER A 194 15.37 7.52 0.65
CA SER A 194 14.25 7.58 1.61
C SER A 194 13.63 6.19 1.74
N HIS A 195 13.46 5.75 2.98
CA HIS A 195 12.88 4.47 3.41
C HIS A 195 13.74 3.24 3.10
N GLY A 196 14.55 2.80 4.07
CA GLY A 196 14.88 1.38 4.35
C GLY A 196 15.49 0.45 3.28
N TRP A 197 15.73 0.91 2.05
CA TRP A 197 16.02 -0.01 0.94
C TRP A 197 17.53 -0.14 0.74
N ASN A 198 18.05 -1.35 0.95
CA ASN A 198 19.44 -1.67 0.71
C ASN A 198 19.63 -2.21 -0.73
N ALA A 199 20.86 -2.17 -1.24
CA ALA A 199 21.20 -2.74 -2.55
C ALA A 199 20.80 -4.22 -2.67
N GLU A 200 20.75 -4.94 -1.55
CA GLU A 200 20.36 -6.36 -1.48
C GLU A 200 18.88 -6.57 -1.89
N SER A 201 17.98 -5.67 -1.50
CA SER A 201 16.55 -5.76 -1.85
C SER A 201 16.31 -5.63 -3.35
N ARG A 202 17.11 -4.78 -4.03
CA ARG A 202 17.06 -4.64 -5.49
C ARG A 202 17.57 -5.88 -6.21
N VAL A 203 18.71 -6.41 -5.77
CA VAL A 203 19.29 -7.65 -6.33
C VAL A 203 18.32 -8.82 -6.15
N LEU A 204 17.62 -8.88 -5.02
CA LEU A 204 16.62 -9.90 -4.78
C LEU A 204 15.44 -9.79 -5.75
N PHE A 205 14.90 -8.58 -5.91
CA PHE A 205 13.80 -8.34 -6.84
C PHE A 205 14.17 -8.68 -8.29
N GLU A 206 15.38 -8.31 -8.73
CA GLU A 206 15.84 -8.57 -10.10
C GLU A 206 16.12 -10.05 -10.39
N THR A 207 16.35 -10.87 -9.36
CA THR A 207 16.68 -12.30 -9.53
C THR A 207 15.48 -13.22 -9.34
N ASN A 208 14.76 -13.08 -8.23
CA ASN A 208 13.57 -13.88 -7.94
C ASN A 208 12.71 -13.19 -6.84
N PRO A 209 11.82 -12.27 -7.21
CA PRO A 209 11.12 -11.39 -6.27
C PRO A 209 10.17 -12.14 -5.34
N LEU A 210 9.54 -13.23 -5.81
CA LEU A 210 8.55 -13.97 -5.03
C LEU A 210 9.14 -15.19 -4.30
N LYS A 211 10.40 -15.54 -4.53
CA LYS A 211 11.03 -16.70 -3.89
C LYS A 211 10.97 -16.67 -2.37
N PRO A 212 11.28 -15.58 -1.65
CA PRO A 212 11.20 -15.62 -0.19
C PRO A 212 9.78 -15.89 0.33
N LEU A 213 8.77 -15.36 -0.37
CA LEU A 213 7.37 -15.64 -0.06
C LEU A 213 7.01 -17.09 -0.38
N GLY A 214 7.47 -17.62 -1.52
CA GLY A 214 7.32 -19.02 -1.89
C GLY A 214 7.93 -19.97 -0.87
N ASP A 215 9.18 -19.73 -0.46
CA ASP A 215 9.90 -20.51 0.55
C ASP A 215 9.18 -20.45 1.92
N LEU A 216 8.57 -19.30 2.27
CA LEU A 216 7.75 -19.18 3.47
C LEU A 216 6.45 -20.00 3.37
N LEU A 217 5.71 -19.87 2.27
CA LEU A 217 4.47 -20.61 2.05
C LEU A 217 4.71 -22.12 1.96
N GLU A 218 5.86 -22.55 1.44
CA GLU A 218 6.25 -23.97 1.40
C GLU A 218 6.46 -24.52 2.82
N ARG A 219 7.17 -23.78 3.68
CA ARG A 219 7.39 -24.16 5.09
C ARG A 219 6.08 -24.27 5.88
N GLU A 220 5.11 -23.41 5.57
CA GLU A 220 3.76 -23.45 6.16
C GLU A 220 2.83 -24.46 5.46
N ALA A 221 3.34 -25.26 4.51
CA ALA A 221 2.57 -26.22 3.70
C ALA A 221 1.39 -25.61 2.93
N LEU A 222 1.49 -24.32 2.58
CA LEU A 222 0.50 -23.54 1.83
C LEU A 222 0.86 -23.41 0.35
N LEU A 223 2.14 -23.55 -0.03
CA LEU A 223 2.54 -23.48 -1.43
C LEU A 223 1.96 -24.66 -2.22
N THR A 224 1.29 -24.35 -3.33
CA THR A 224 0.75 -25.34 -4.27
C THR A 224 1.28 -25.06 -5.68
N ASN A 225 1.18 -26.04 -6.57
CA ASN A 225 1.53 -25.85 -7.98
C ASN A 225 0.74 -24.70 -8.63
N ARG A 226 -0.53 -24.52 -8.25
CA ARG A 226 -1.36 -23.41 -8.75
C ARG A 226 -0.85 -22.07 -8.24
N VAL A 227 -0.53 -21.95 -6.95
CA VAL A 227 0.06 -20.71 -6.38
C VAL A 227 1.40 -20.38 -7.07
N GLN A 228 2.26 -21.37 -7.30
CA GLN A 228 3.51 -21.17 -8.02
C GLN A 228 3.31 -20.69 -9.47
N GLN A 229 2.26 -21.16 -10.15
CA GLN A 229 1.90 -20.69 -11.49
C GLN A 229 1.44 -19.23 -11.48
N GLU A 230 0.68 -18.82 -10.47
CA GLU A 230 0.29 -17.41 -10.31
C GLU A 230 1.50 -16.53 -9.96
N PHE A 231 2.47 -17.01 -9.18
CA PHE A 231 3.74 -16.29 -8.97
C PHE A 231 4.51 -16.07 -10.26
N ASN A 232 4.63 -17.11 -11.09
CA ASN A 232 5.28 -16.99 -12.40
C ASN A 232 4.51 -15.99 -13.30
N SER A 233 3.19 -15.92 -13.16
CA SER A 233 2.34 -14.97 -13.88
C SER A 233 2.59 -13.53 -13.43
N GLY A 234 2.78 -13.28 -12.13
CA GLY A 234 3.16 -11.98 -11.58
C GLY A 234 4.56 -11.53 -12.03
N GLU A 235 5.53 -12.44 -12.06
CA GLU A 235 6.87 -12.14 -12.59
C GLU A 235 6.84 -11.76 -14.08
N GLU A 236 6.02 -12.47 -14.87
CA GLU A 236 5.77 -12.13 -16.28
C GLU A 236 5.08 -10.76 -16.42
N TYR A 237 4.09 -10.47 -15.57
CA TYR A 237 3.41 -9.17 -15.53
C TYR A 237 4.40 -8.03 -15.30
N TRP A 238 5.22 -8.10 -14.24
CA TRP A 238 6.20 -7.05 -13.95
C TRP A 238 7.21 -6.85 -15.09
N ALA A 239 7.61 -7.93 -15.76
CA ALA A 239 8.48 -7.83 -16.93
C ALA A 239 7.79 -7.13 -18.12
N LEU A 240 6.52 -7.44 -18.37
CA LEU A 240 5.72 -6.76 -19.39
C LEU A 240 5.49 -5.29 -19.05
N GLU A 241 5.17 -4.97 -17.80
CA GLU A 241 5.00 -3.59 -17.34
C GLU A 241 6.26 -2.76 -17.59
N ARG A 242 7.43 -3.26 -17.19
CA ARG A 242 8.71 -2.60 -17.48
C ARG A 242 8.94 -2.42 -18.99
N LYS A 243 8.65 -3.45 -19.79
CA LYS A 243 8.79 -3.41 -21.25
C LYS A 243 7.88 -2.34 -21.88
N LEU A 244 6.60 -2.32 -21.49
CA LEU A 244 5.58 -1.42 -22.00
C LEU A 244 5.88 0.03 -21.60
N CYS A 245 6.18 0.28 -20.33
CA CYS A 245 6.53 1.60 -19.82
C CYS A 245 7.83 2.15 -20.46
N HIS A 246 8.83 1.30 -20.68
CA HIS A 246 10.04 1.68 -21.40
C HIS A 246 9.75 2.01 -22.88
N ALA A 247 8.91 1.21 -23.55
CA ALA A 247 8.49 1.50 -24.93
C ALA A 247 7.72 2.83 -25.02
N LEU A 248 6.83 3.09 -24.06
CA LEU A 248 6.06 4.32 -23.97
C LEU A 248 6.95 5.54 -23.76
N SER A 249 7.88 5.48 -22.81
CA SER A 249 8.82 6.56 -22.50
C SER A 249 9.67 6.94 -23.70
N ASN A 250 10.06 5.95 -24.51
CA ASN A 250 10.84 6.14 -25.74
C ASN A 250 10.00 6.43 -26.99
N LYS A 251 8.66 6.54 -26.86
CA LYS A 251 7.72 6.72 -27.99
C LYS A 251 7.83 5.63 -29.06
N ASN A 252 8.20 4.42 -28.66
CA ASN A 252 8.25 3.27 -29.53
C ASN A 252 6.84 2.71 -29.79
N LYS A 253 6.70 1.91 -30.84
CA LYS A 253 5.45 1.18 -31.09
C LYS A 253 5.20 0.18 -29.95
N ILE A 254 3.99 0.20 -29.42
CA ILE A 254 3.51 -0.75 -28.42
C ILE A 254 2.85 -1.93 -29.14
N CYS A 255 3.16 -3.14 -28.69
CA CYS A 255 2.60 -4.38 -29.18
C CYS A 255 1.26 -4.63 -28.47
N LEU A 256 0.18 -4.86 -29.24
CA LEU A 256 -1.15 -5.07 -28.67
C LEU A 256 -1.19 -6.39 -27.87
N GLU A 257 -0.49 -7.41 -28.36
CA GLU A 257 -0.41 -8.71 -27.72
C GLU A 257 0.25 -8.64 -26.34
N ASP A 258 1.30 -7.81 -26.19
CA ASP A 258 1.95 -7.57 -24.89
C ASP A 258 1.00 -6.86 -23.92
N VAL A 259 0.24 -5.88 -24.41
CA VAL A 259 -0.76 -5.15 -23.61
C VAL A 259 -1.86 -6.08 -23.15
N MET A 260 -2.46 -6.84 -24.06
CA MET A 260 -3.49 -7.81 -23.73
C MET A 260 -2.97 -8.82 -22.73
N ARG A 261 -1.75 -9.33 -22.90
CA ARG A 261 -1.14 -10.26 -21.97
C ARG A 261 -0.95 -9.63 -20.59
N ALA A 262 -0.46 -8.40 -20.50
CA ALA A 262 -0.28 -7.69 -19.23
C ALA A 262 -1.60 -7.55 -18.46
N ILE A 263 -2.69 -7.14 -19.14
CA ILE A 263 -4.02 -7.00 -18.51
C ILE A 263 -4.49 -8.33 -17.88
N HIS A 264 -4.33 -9.45 -18.59
CA HIS A 264 -4.71 -10.77 -18.05
C HIS A 264 -3.83 -11.25 -16.89
N LEU A 265 -2.65 -10.66 -16.71
CA LEU A 265 -1.72 -11.04 -15.65
C LEU A 265 -1.76 -10.09 -14.45
N LYS A 266 -2.32 -8.88 -14.61
CA LYS A 266 -2.30 -7.80 -13.61
C LYS A 266 -2.83 -8.24 -12.25
N SER A 267 -4.01 -8.87 -12.22
CA SER A 267 -4.68 -9.29 -10.98
C SER A 267 -4.21 -10.67 -10.46
N PHE A 268 -2.92 -11.01 -10.61
CA PHE A 268 -2.40 -12.30 -10.12
C PHE A 268 -2.40 -12.40 -8.58
N ASP A 269 -2.26 -11.27 -7.88
CA ASP A 269 -2.39 -11.09 -6.45
C ASP A 269 -3.74 -11.63 -5.94
N TYR A 270 -4.86 -11.20 -6.53
CA TYR A 270 -6.20 -11.69 -6.20
C TYR A 270 -6.33 -13.20 -6.42
N ARG A 271 -5.74 -13.74 -7.48
CA ARG A 271 -5.71 -15.19 -7.76
C ARG A 271 -4.90 -15.95 -6.71
N VAL A 272 -3.74 -15.43 -6.30
CA VAL A 272 -2.93 -15.99 -5.21
C VAL A 272 -3.74 -16.01 -3.91
N LEU A 273 -4.40 -14.90 -3.54
CA LEU A 273 -5.20 -14.81 -2.33
C LEU A 273 -6.36 -15.82 -2.33
N ASN A 274 -7.06 -15.98 -3.46
CA ASN A 274 -8.12 -16.98 -3.61
C ASN A 274 -7.61 -18.42 -3.45
N LEU A 275 -6.47 -18.75 -4.08
CA LEU A 275 -5.86 -20.08 -3.98
C LEU A 275 -5.39 -20.37 -2.55
N LEU A 276 -4.78 -19.39 -1.87
CA LEU A 276 -4.41 -19.51 -0.47
C LEU A 276 -5.64 -19.73 0.42
N LEU A 277 -6.74 -19.05 0.14
CA LEU A 277 -7.97 -19.21 0.91
C LEU A 277 -8.57 -20.62 0.75
N TYR A 278 -8.57 -21.20 -0.45
CA TYR A 278 -8.91 -22.61 -0.66
C TYR A 278 -8.04 -23.53 0.18
N LYS A 279 -6.71 -23.32 0.12
CA LYS A 279 -5.73 -24.14 0.83
C LYS A 279 -5.88 -24.05 2.35
N LEU A 280 -6.06 -22.84 2.89
CA LEU A 280 -6.25 -22.58 4.32
C LEU A 280 -7.55 -23.19 4.86
N ARG A 281 -8.58 -23.29 4.02
CA ARG A 281 -9.87 -23.93 4.35
C ARG A 281 -9.82 -25.45 4.20
N GLY A 282 -8.77 -25.99 3.57
CA GLY A 282 -8.64 -27.42 3.29
C GLY A 282 -9.61 -27.91 2.22
N GLU A 283 -10.01 -27.03 1.30
CA GLU A 283 -10.91 -27.35 0.19
C GLU A 283 -10.14 -27.50 -1.12
N GLU A 284 -10.67 -28.32 -2.03
CA GLU A 284 -10.18 -28.38 -3.41
C GLU A 284 -10.51 -27.07 -4.14
N VAL A 285 -9.59 -26.65 -5.01
CA VAL A 285 -9.77 -25.45 -5.83
C VAL A 285 -10.96 -25.69 -6.76
N ASN A 286 -11.93 -24.78 -6.72
CA ASN A 286 -13.03 -24.79 -7.66
C ASN A 286 -12.59 -24.09 -8.96
N GLU A 287 -12.25 -24.89 -9.99
CA GLU A 287 -11.77 -24.33 -11.27
C GLU A 287 -12.84 -23.46 -11.97
N LEU A 288 -14.14 -23.75 -11.80
CA LEU A 288 -15.19 -22.86 -12.34
C LEU A 288 -15.14 -21.48 -11.69
N HIS A 289 -14.85 -21.41 -10.38
CA HIS A 289 -14.66 -20.14 -9.70
C HIS A 289 -13.42 -19.44 -10.25
N MET A 290 -12.28 -20.12 -10.38
CA MET A 290 -11.04 -19.52 -10.92
C MET A 290 -11.20 -19.03 -12.37
N ASP A 291 -11.92 -19.78 -13.21
CA ASP A 291 -12.24 -19.38 -14.59
C ASP A 291 -13.12 -18.13 -14.61
N PHE A 292 -14.12 -18.06 -13.72
CA PHE A 292 -14.96 -16.88 -13.56
C PHE A 292 -14.14 -15.67 -13.11
N LEU A 293 -13.20 -15.85 -12.16
CA LEU A 293 -12.34 -14.77 -11.68
C LEU A 293 -11.51 -14.17 -12.81
N SER A 294 -10.86 -15.01 -13.61
CA SER A 294 -10.03 -14.52 -14.72
C SER A 294 -10.80 -13.64 -15.71
N ILE A 295 -12.07 -13.95 -15.98
CA ILE A 295 -12.94 -13.13 -16.85
C ILE A 295 -13.39 -11.86 -16.13
N SER A 296 -13.80 -11.98 -14.87
CA SER A 296 -14.28 -10.84 -14.07
C SER A 296 -13.18 -9.81 -13.87
N GLU A 297 -11.98 -10.24 -13.50
CA GLU A 297 -10.79 -9.40 -13.33
C GLU A 297 -10.47 -8.66 -14.64
N PHE A 298 -10.39 -9.36 -15.78
CA PHE A 298 -10.19 -8.72 -17.08
C PHE A 298 -11.22 -7.62 -17.38
N LEU A 299 -12.50 -7.85 -17.07
CA LEU A 299 -13.56 -6.86 -17.29
C LEU A 299 -13.45 -5.67 -16.33
N VAL A 300 -13.04 -5.89 -15.08
CA VAL A 300 -12.80 -4.82 -14.11
C VAL A 300 -11.65 -3.94 -14.58
N GLU A 301 -10.51 -4.52 -14.98
CA GLU A 301 -9.36 -3.78 -15.48
C GLU A 301 -9.71 -2.91 -16.71
N VAL A 302 -10.46 -3.48 -17.66
CA VAL A 302 -10.92 -2.73 -18.84
C VAL A 302 -11.92 -1.63 -18.46
N ALA A 303 -12.80 -1.87 -17.48
CA ALA A 303 -13.77 -0.89 -17.04
C ALA A 303 -13.09 0.28 -16.31
N ASP A 304 -12.12 0.00 -15.46
CA ASP A 304 -11.34 1.01 -14.73
C ASP A 304 -10.57 1.89 -15.71
N ASP A 305 -9.86 1.29 -16.68
CA ASP A 305 -9.17 2.01 -17.76
C ASP A 305 -10.11 2.93 -18.57
N LEU A 306 -11.32 2.47 -18.87
CA LEU A 306 -12.32 3.26 -19.61
C LEU A 306 -12.86 4.43 -18.79
N PHE A 307 -13.09 4.21 -17.50
CA PHE A 307 -13.54 5.25 -16.59
C PHE A 307 -12.47 6.34 -16.44
N ASP A 308 -11.21 5.93 -16.29
CA ASP A 308 -10.05 6.80 -16.21
C ASP A 308 -9.88 7.66 -17.47
N TYR A 309 -10.16 7.07 -18.64
CA TYR A 309 -10.18 7.79 -19.92
C TYR A 309 -11.27 8.89 -19.96
N GLU A 310 -12.49 8.58 -19.51
CA GLU A 310 -13.62 9.53 -19.52
C GLU A 310 -13.37 10.74 -18.58
N VAL A 311 -12.83 10.48 -17.39
CA VAL A 311 -12.49 11.53 -16.41
C VAL A 311 -11.41 12.47 -16.95
N ARG A 312 -10.41 11.96 -17.67
CA ARG A 312 -9.37 12.81 -18.26
C ARG A 312 -9.87 13.63 -19.44
N TYR A 313 -10.76 13.09 -20.27
CA TYR A 313 -11.33 13.80 -21.41
C TYR A 313 -12.23 14.97 -20.99
N THR A 314 -12.96 14.82 -19.88
CA THR A 314 -13.81 15.89 -19.33
C THR A 314 -13.02 17.07 -18.74
N LEU A 315 -11.73 16.89 -18.44
CA LEU A 315 -10.84 17.91 -17.84
C LEU A 315 -10.01 18.76 -18.83
N LYS A 316 -10.27 18.71 -20.15
CA LYS A 316 -9.61 19.56 -21.18
C LYS A 316 -8.09 19.42 -21.32
N GLU A 317 -7.47 18.36 -20.81
CA GLU A 317 -6.16 17.97 -21.31
C GLU A 317 -6.37 16.94 -22.42
N LEU A 318 -5.62 17.05 -23.52
CA LEU A 318 -5.62 16.07 -24.61
C LEU A 318 -4.51 15.06 -24.31
N PRO A 319 -4.81 13.77 -24.08
CA PRO A 319 -3.77 12.75 -24.20
C PRO A 319 -4.15 11.61 -25.14
N ASN A 320 -3.10 11.05 -25.72
CA ASN A 320 -3.13 9.78 -26.45
C ASN A 320 -3.76 8.68 -25.58
N VAL A 321 -4.41 7.72 -26.23
CA VAL A 321 -4.98 6.46 -25.69
C VAL A 321 -3.99 5.63 -24.83
N ILE A 322 -2.75 6.07 -24.70
CA ILE A 322 -1.63 5.32 -24.12
C ILE A 322 -1.20 5.88 -22.76
N THR A 323 -1.64 7.08 -22.35
CA THR A 323 -1.42 7.58 -20.97
C THR A 323 -2.33 6.91 -19.94
N ILE A 324 -3.18 5.98 -20.37
CA ILE A 324 -4.12 5.19 -19.54
C ILE A 324 -3.35 4.31 -18.56
N PHE A 325 -2.22 3.70 -18.97
CA PHE A 325 -1.37 2.82 -18.15
C PHE A 325 -0.62 3.50 -16.99
N GLN A 326 -0.82 4.81 -16.73
CA GLN A 326 0.04 5.60 -15.85
C GLN A 326 -0.63 6.10 -14.56
N LEU A 327 -1.90 5.79 -14.26
CA LEU A 327 -2.55 6.30 -13.03
C LEU A 327 -2.95 5.27 -11.98
N ASP A 328 -2.88 3.96 -12.24
CA ASP A 328 -3.06 2.99 -11.14
C ASP A 328 -1.91 3.01 -10.12
N MET A 329 -0.78 3.66 -10.44
CA MET A 329 0.36 3.83 -9.53
C MET A 329 0.30 5.08 -8.65
N VAL A 330 -0.80 5.84 -8.64
CA VAL A 330 -0.92 7.05 -7.80
C VAL A 330 -2.07 6.96 -6.78
N PHE A 331 -2.91 5.91 -6.85
CA PHE A 331 -4.03 5.73 -5.93
C PHE A 331 -4.12 4.36 -5.24
N LEU A 332 -3.00 3.64 -5.16
CA LEU A 332 -2.73 2.71 -4.06
C LEU A 332 -1.69 3.30 -3.11
#